data_AF-A0A1Y6G718-F1
#
_entry.id   AF-A0A1Y6G718-F1
#
_cell.length_a   1.000
_cell.length_b   1.000
_cell.length_c   1.000
_cell.angle_alpha   90.00
_cell.angle_beta   90.00
_cell.angle_gamma   90.00
#
_symmetry.space_group_name_H-M   'P 1'
#
loop_
_entity.id
_entity.type
_entity.pdbx_description
1 polymer ?
#
loop_
_entity_poly.entity_id
_entity_poly.type
_entity_poly.pdbx_seq_one_letter_code
_entity_poly.pdbx_strand_id
1 'polypeptide(L)'
;MIDVDLVLAIAHHLAVFTLVGLFAAEFALLRPGLSARGVSQLARVDAAYGGIAGVVIIIGILRVIFGTVGWEYYVGNHAFWGKMGAFLVMGLLAIPPTMAIRRWVKAGEGVADYLPPADEVSRNRRFLHLQAGVLLLIPIFAAMMARGYGN
;
A
#
# COMPACT_ATOMS: atom_id res chain seq x y z
N MET A 1 -22.06 5.68 -23.60
CA MET A 1 -21.02 4.66 -23.88
C MET A 1 -20.05 4.69 -22.72
N ILE A 2 -19.59 3.54 -22.22
CA ILE A 2 -18.52 3.49 -21.22
C ILE A 2 -17.25 3.99 -21.91
N ASP A 3 -16.67 5.08 -21.43
CA ASP A 3 -15.40 5.61 -21.93
C ASP A 3 -14.20 5.06 -21.13
N VAL A 4 -13.00 5.22 -21.70
CA VAL A 4 -11.76 4.72 -21.09
C VAL A 4 -11.48 5.39 -19.75
N ASP A 5 -11.83 6.68 -19.61
CA ASP A 5 -11.66 7.44 -18.37
C ASP A 5 -12.47 6.83 -17.21
N LEU A 6 -13.74 6.50 -17.44
CA LEU A 6 -14.60 5.84 -16.46
C LEU A 6 -14.07 4.47 -16.06
N VAL A 7 -13.62 3.65 -17.02
CA VAL A 7 -13.05 2.32 -16.72
C VAL A 7 -11.79 2.44 -15.87
N LEU A 8 -10.87 3.33 -16.24
CA LEU A 8 -9.64 3.55 -15.50
C LEU A 8 -9.92 4.12 -14.09
N ALA A 9 -10.91 5.01 -13.95
CA ALA A 9 -11.34 5.51 -12.67
C ALA A 9 -11.87 4.37 -11.78
N ILE A 10 -12.80 3.54 -12.26
CA ILE A 10 -13.34 2.39 -11.51
C ILE A 10 -12.20 1.45 -11.11
N ALA A 11 -11.36 1.06 -12.06
CA ALA A 11 -10.26 0.14 -11.82
C ALA A 11 -9.26 0.69 -10.78
N HIS A 12 -8.95 1.99 -10.83
CA HIS A 12 -8.07 2.63 -9.85
C HIS A 12 -8.68 2.61 -8.44
N HIS A 13 -9.97 2.93 -8.29
CA HIS A 13 -10.62 2.91 -6.99
C HIS A 13 -10.67 1.50 -6.41
N LEU A 14 -11.05 0.50 -7.20
CA LEU A 14 -11.04 -0.90 -6.77
C LEU A 14 -9.64 -1.35 -6.34
N ALA A 15 -8.60 -0.97 -7.09
CA ALA A 15 -7.21 -1.27 -6.73
C ALA A 15 -6.81 -0.59 -5.41
N VAL A 16 -7.16 0.68 -5.20
CA VAL A 16 -6.88 1.41 -3.96
C VAL A 16 -7.64 0.81 -2.76
N PHE A 17 -8.92 0.46 -2.90
CA PHE A 17 -9.66 -0.19 -1.82
C PHE A 17 -9.11 -1.58 -1.50
N THR A 18 -8.68 -2.33 -2.52
CA THR A 18 -8.00 -3.62 -2.32
C THR A 18 -6.68 -3.43 -1.58
N LEU A 19 -5.90 -2.40 -1.94
CA LEU A 19 -4.66 -2.04 -1.25
C LEU A 19 -4.89 -1.76 0.24
N VAL A 20 -5.91 -0.95 0.56
CA VAL A 20 -6.29 -0.64 1.95
C VAL A 20 -6.75 -1.89 2.69
N GLY A 21 -7.52 -2.77 2.05
CA GLY A 21 -7.96 -4.04 2.65
C GLY A 21 -6.79 -4.98 2.95
N LEU A 22 -5.82 -5.09 2.03
CA LEU A 22 -4.61 -5.89 2.22
C LEU A 22 -3.72 -5.32 3.33
N PHE A 23 -3.55 -3.99 3.37
CA PHE A 23 -2.84 -3.32 4.45
C PHE A 23 -3.50 -3.57 5.82
N ALA A 24 -4.83 -3.48 5.90
CA ALA A 24 -5.56 -3.77 7.14
C ALA A 24 -5.38 -5.24 7.57
N ALA A 25 -5.40 -6.18 6.63
CA ALA A 25 -5.13 -7.59 6.90
C ALA A 25 -3.69 -7.81 7.40
N GLU A 26 -2.70 -7.17 6.78
CA GLU A 26 -1.30 -7.21 7.21
C GLU A 26 -1.13 -6.65 8.63
N PHE A 27 -1.75 -5.51 8.91
CA PHE A 27 -1.77 -4.87 10.21
C PHE A 27 -2.36 -5.75 11.31
N ALA A 28 -3.44 -6.47 11.00
CA ALA A 28 -4.07 -7.40 11.92
C ALA A 28 -3.25 -8.69 12.12
N LEU A 29 -2.60 -9.19 11.07
CA LEU A 29 -1.81 -10.42 11.09
C LEU A 29 -0.49 -10.23 11.82
N LEU A 30 0.22 -9.13 11.62
CA LEU A 30 1.54 -8.89 12.23
C LEU A 30 1.40 -8.59 13.73
N ARG A 31 1.29 -9.64 14.56
CA ARG A 31 1.11 -9.52 16.02
C ARG A 31 2.05 -10.47 16.79
N PRO A 32 2.34 -10.19 18.08
CA PRO A 32 3.12 -11.09 18.92
C PRO A 32 2.53 -12.51 18.96
N GLY A 33 3.39 -13.53 19.04
CA GLY A 33 2.97 -14.93 19.02
C GLY A 33 2.59 -15.46 17.63
N LEU A 34 3.15 -14.86 16.57
CA LEU A 34 2.90 -15.27 15.19
C LEU A 34 3.42 -16.70 14.95
N SER A 35 2.53 -17.66 14.70
CA SER A 35 2.92 -19.03 14.39
C SER A 35 3.56 -19.14 13.00
N ALA A 36 4.25 -20.24 12.71
CA ALA A 36 4.81 -20.52 11.38
C ALA A 36 3.75 -20.41 10.26
N ARG A 37 2.54 -20.93 10.47
CA ARG A 37 1.41 -20.77 9.53
C ARG A 37 1.00 -19.30 9.38
N GLY A 38 1.00 -18.55 10.48
CA GLY A 38 0.74 -17.11 10.48
C GLY A 38 1.79 -16.32 9.68
N VAL A 39 3.07 -16.69 9.79
CA VAL A 39 4.16 -16.11 8.99
C VAL A 39 3.93 -16.34 7.50
N SER A 40 3.61 -17.57 7.08
CA SER A 40 3.32 -17.87 5.68
C SER A 40 2.09 -17.12 5.15
N GLN A 41 1.04 -16.97 5.96
CA GLN A 41 -0.13 -16.19 5.59
C GLN A 41 0.20 -14.70 5.46
N LEU A 42 0.94 -14.14 6.42
CA LEU A 42 1.41 -12.76 6.41
C LEU A 42 2.26 -12.48 5.16
N ALA A 43 3.17 -13.38 4.78
CA ALA A 43 3.98 -13.25 3.58
C ALA A 43 3.17 -13.20 2.27
N ARG A 44 2.06 -13.96 2.20
CA ARG A 44 1.16 -13.91 1.04
C ARG A 44 0.41 -12.58 0.97
N VAL A 45 -0.04 -12.06 2.12
CA VAL A 45 -0.72 -10.77 2.21
C VAL A 45 0.25 -9.63 1.86
N ASP A 46 1.47 -9.63 2.39
CA ASP A 46 2.54 -8.67 2.06
C ASP A 46 2.87 -8.68 0.56
N ALA A 47 3.02 -9.87 -0.04
CA ALA A 47 3.26 -9.98 -1.48
C ALA A 47 2.09 -9.45 -2.32
N ALA A 48 0.85 -9.77 -1.93
CA ALA A 48 -0.35 -9.25 -2.59
C ALA A 48 -0.46 -7.72 -2.44
N TYR A 49 -0.16 -7.19 -1.25
CA TYR A 49 -0.13 -5.74 -1.00
C TYR A 49 0.85 -5.05 -1.93
N GLY A 50 2.09 -5.56 -2.04
CA GLY A 50 3.09 -5.02 -2.96
C GLY A 50 2.67 -5.10 -4.43
N GLY A 51 2.07 -6.22 -4.85
CA GLY A 51 1.55 -6.38 -6.21
C GLY A 51 0.43 -5.39 -6.55
N ILE A 52 -0.54 -5.24 -5.64
CA ILE A 52 -1.65 -4.31 -5.82
C ILE A 52 -1.17 -2.86 -5.75
N ALA A 53 -0.14 -2.53 -4.96
CA ALA A 53 0.49 -1.22 -4.99
C ALA A 53 1.05 -0.89 -6.38
N GLY A 54 1.69 -1.85 -7.05
CA GLY A 54 2.11 -1.71 -8.44
C GLY A 54 0.93 -1.45 -9.39
N VAL A 55 -0.17 -2.19 -9.25
CA VAL A 55 -1.40 -1.99 -10.04
C VAL A 55 -1.97 -0.58 -9.85
N VAL A 56 -2.00 -0.08 -8.61
CA VAL A 56 -2.45 1.30 -8.31
C VAL A 56 -1.60 2.33 -9.04
N ILE A 57 -0.27 2.18 -9.05
CA ILE A 57 0.64 3.09 -9.79
C ILE A 57 0.37 3.01 -11.29
N ILE A 58 0.32 1.81 -11.87
CA ILE A 58 0.14 1.62 -13.31
C ILE A 58 -1.17 2.27 -13.77
N ILE A 59 -2.29 1.96 -13.10
CA ILE A 59 -3.59 2.54 -13.46
C ILE A 59 -3.58 4.06 -13.19
N GLY A 60 -2.92 4.51 -12.12
CA GLY A 60 -2.76 5.94 -11.83
C GLY A 60 -2.07 6.71 -12.95
N ILE A 61 -0.97 6.16 -13.50
CA ILE A 61 -0.26 6.73 -14.65
C ILE A 61 -1.16 6.75 -15.89
N LEU A 62 -1.88 5.65 -16.16
CA LEU A 62 -2.83 5.61 -17.27
C LEU A 62 -3.91 6.69 -17.16
N ARG A 63 -4.38 7.00 -15.94
CA ARG A 63 -5.32 8.10 -15.71
C ARG A 63 -4.73 9.49 -15.94
N VAL A 64 -3.43 9.68 -15.69
CA VAL A 64 -2.76 10.96 -15.99
C VAL A 64 -2.63 11.17 -17.50
N ILE A 65 -2.36 10.09 -18.26
CA ILE A 65 -2.13 10.17 -19.72
C ILE A 65 -3.44 10.17 -20.52
N PHE A 66 -4.39 9.31 -20.15
CA PHE A 66 -5.63 9.07 -20.91
C PHE A 66 -6.88 9.66 -20.24
N GLY A 67 -6.74 10.34 -19.10
CA GLY A 67 -7.84 10.96 -18.40
C GLY A 67 -8.35 12.23 -19.07
N THR A 68 -9.59 12.59 -18.78
CA THR A 68 -10.31 13.69 -19.44
C THR A 68 -9.83 15.11 -19.09
N VAL A 69 -9.12 15.27 -17.96
CA VAL A 69 -8.72 16.59 -17.42
C VAL A 69 -7.38 17.10 -17.97
N GLY A 70 -6.67 16.28 -18.75
CA GLY A 70 -5.31 16.57 -19.24
C GLY A 70 -4.23 16.35 -18.18
N TRP A 71 -3.00 16.03 -18.61
CA TRP A 71 -1.89 15.71 -17.70
C TRP A 71 -1.38 16.95 -16.95
N GLU A 72 -1.54 18.14 -17.55
CA GLU A 72 -1.11 19.44 -17.03
C GLU A 72 -1.77 19.74 -15.68
N TYR A 73 -3.04 19.38 -15.53
CA TYR A 73 -3.78 19.51 -14.28
C TYR A 73 -3.12 18.74 -13.14
N TYR A 74 -2.60 17.54 -13.42
CA TYR A 74 -1.97 16.72 -12.38
C TYR A 74 -0.61 17.28 -11.99
N VAL A 75 0.25 17.62 -12.95
CA VAL A 75 1.62 18.04 -12.66
C VAL A 75 1.69 19.44 -12.03
N GLY A 76 0.74 20.31 -12.33
CA GLY A 76 0.64 21.64 -11.71
C GLY A 76 0.05 21.63 -10.30
N ASN A 77 -0.60 20.54 -9.89
CA ASN A 77 -1.33 20.47 -8.64
C ASN A 77 -0.45 19.95 -7.48
N HIS A 78 -0.22 20.77 -6.45
CA HIS A 78 0.53 20.37 -5.27
C HIS A 78 -0.12 19.23 -4.47
N ALA A 79 -1.45 19.09 -4.49
CA ALA A 79 -2.11 17.94 -3.86
C ALA A 79 -1.87 16.64 -4.64
N PHE A 80 -1.65 16.68 -5.97
CA PHE A 80 -1.16 15.52 -6.71
C PHE A 80 0.19 15.05 -6.17
N TRP A 81 1.16 15.97 -6.08
CA TRP A 81 2.49 15.65 -5.57
C TRP A 81 2.47 15.22 -4.11
N GLY A 82 1.60 15.81 -3.28
CA GLY A 82 1.37 15.37 -1.91
C GLY A 82 0.89 13.91 -1.85
N LYS A 83 -0.11 13.54 -2.67
CA LYS A 83 -0.58 12.15 -2.80
C LYS A 83 0.54 11.22 -3.26
N MET A 84 1.31 11.61 -4.28
CA MET A 84 2.40 10.80 -4.83
C MET A 84 3.54 10.62 -3.82
N GLY A 85 3.90 11.68 -3.09
CA GLY A 85 4.87 11.64 -2.01
C GLY A 85 4.42 10.72 -0.86
N ALA A 86 3.15 10.82 -0.43
CA ALA A 86 2.59 9.92 0.57
C ALA A 86 2.63 8.46 0.11
N PHE A 87 2.28 8.18 -1.16
CA PHE A 87 2.36 6.83 -1.72
C PHE A 87 3.80 6.30 -1.80
N LEU A 88 4.76 7.16 -2.14
CA LEU A 88 6.19 6.81 -2.11
C LEU A 88 6.65 6.46 -0.69
N VAL A 89 6.29 7.28 0.30
CA VAL A 89 6.61 7.02 1.71
C VAL A 89 5.98 5.72 2.20
N MET A 90 4.74 5.40 1.80
CA MET A 90 4.11 4.10 2.09
C MET A 90 4.97 2.93 1.59
N GLY A 91 5.47 3.02 0.35
CA GLY A 91 6.36 2.03 -0.24
C GLY A 91 7.69 1.90 0.50
N LEU A 92 8.32 3.02 0.87
CA LEU A 92 9.57 3.01 1.64
C LEU A 92 9.39 2.41 3.03
N LEU A 93 8.31 2.75 3.73
CA LEU A 93 7.99 2.17 5.03
C LEU A 93 7.64 0.68 4.96
N ALA A 94 7.25 0.16 3.80
CA ALA A 94 6.95 -1.26 3.61
C ALA A 94 8.23 -2.12 3.51
N ILE A 95 9.35 -1.53 3.11
CA ILE A 95 10.60 -2.30 2.87
C ILE A 95 11.06 -3.05 4.14
N PRO A 96 11.18 -2.42 5.33
CA PRO A 96 11.61 -3.14 6.53
C PRO A 96 10.71 -4.32 6.94
N PRO A 97 9.37 -4.20 7.04
CA PRO A 97 8.50 -5.33 7.35
C PRO A 97 8.55 -6.42 6.27
N THR A 98 8.52 -6.07 4.98
CA THR A 98 8.64 -7.06 3.89
C THR A 98 9.93 -7.86 4.01
N MET A 99 11.07 -7.21 4.28
CA MET A 99 12.34 -7.90 4.48
C MET A 99 12.31 -8.82 5.70
N ALA A 100 11.72 -8.37 6.82
CA ALA A 100 11.60 -9.19 8.03
C ALA A 100 10.72 -10.42 7.80
N ILE A 101 9.56 -10.25 7.16
CA ILE A 101 8.64 -11.34 6.83
C ILE A 101 9.33 -12.40 5.97
N ARG A 102 10.08 -11.99 4.94
CA ARG A 102 10.85 -12.93 4.10
C ARG A 102 11.92 -13.69 4.90
N ARG A 103 12.62 -13.02 5.82
CA ARG A 103 13.58 -13.69 6.71
C ARG A 103 12.90 -14.70 7.62
N TRP A 104 11.75 -14.36 8.19
CA TRP A 104 10.99 -15.26 9.08
C TRP A 104 10.44 -16.47 8.34
N VAL A 105 9.96 -16.31 7.10
CA VAL A 105 9.58 -17.44 6.24
C VAL A 105 10.75 -18.41 6.10
N LYS A 106 11.92 -17.90 5.68
CA LYS A 106 13.11 -18.72 5.49
C LYS A 106 13.60 -19.39 6.79
N ALA A 107 13.53 -18.69 7.92
CA ALA A 107 13.96 -19.21 9.21
C ALA A 107 12.99 -20.28 9.79
N GLY A 108 11.72 -20.23 9.40
CA GLY A 108 10.71 -21.22 9.82
C GLY A 108 10.65 -22.48 8.95
N GLU A 109 11.38 -22.53 7.84
CA GLU A 109 11.43 -23.72 6.97
C GLU A 109 12.02 -24.92 7.74
N GLY A 110 11.23 -25.97 7.91
CA GLY A 110 11.65 -27.19 8.60
C GLY A 110 11.64 -27.12 10.13
N VAL A 111 11.15 -26.03 10.72
CA VAL A 111 11.08 -25.85 12.18
C VAL A 111 9.61 -25.81 12.63
N ALA A 112 9.14 -26.89 13.27
CA ALA A 112 7.72 -27.08 13.59
C ALA A 112 7.12 -25.98 14.47
N ASP A 113 7.89 -25.46 15.44
CA ASP A 113 7.45 -24.47 16.41
C ASP A 113 8.18 -23.12 16.26
N TYR A 114 8.56 -22.77 15.02
CA TYR A 114 9.20 -21.47 14.78
C TYR A 114 8.26 -20.31 15.11
N LEU A 115 8.78 -19.38 15.90
CA LEU A 115 8.16 -18.12 16.27
C LEU A 115 9.15 -16.99 15.96
N PRO A 116 8.75 -15.96 15.19
CA PRO A 116 9.56 -14.78 15.01
C PRO A 116 9.89 -14.11 16.36
N PRO A 117 11.11 -13.57 16.54
CA PRO A 117 11.47 -12.86 17.76
C PRO A 117 10.49 -11.72 18.06
N ALA A 118 10.00 -11.66 19.31
CA ALA A 118 8.94 -10.72 19.71
C ALA A 118 9.36 -9.24 19.59
N ASP A 119 10.65 -8.96 19.75
CA ASP A 119 11.26 -7.64 19.55
C ASP A 119 11.25 -7.25 18.07
N GLU A 120 11.56 -8.18 17.15
CA GLU A 120 11.46 -7.92 15.72
C GLU A 120 10.01 -7.67 15.30
N VAL A 121 9.05 -8.46 15.79
CA VAL A 121 7.63 -8.24 15.50
C VAL A 121 7.20 -6.86 15.99
N SER A 122 7.56 -6.50 17.22
CA SER A 122 7.23 -5.19 17.81
C SER A 122 7.85 -4.03 17.06
N ARG A 123 9.10 -4.17 16.59
CA ARG A 123 9.78 -3.17 15.76
C ARG A 123 9.08 -2.99 14.41
N ASN A 124 8.75 -4.09 13.73
CA ASN A 124 8.07 -4.03 12.43
C ASN A 124 6.65 -3.46 12.54
N ARG A 125 5.93 -3.72 13.63
CA ARG A 125 4.62 -3.10 13.90
C ARG A 125 4.68 -1.56 13.93
N ARG A 126 5.78 -0.97 14.38
CA ARG A 126 5.94 0.50 14.38
C ARG A 126 5.92 1.07 12.96
N PHE A 127 6.52 0.38 11.99
CA PHE A 127 6.44 0.78 10.59
C PHE A 127 5.01 0.74 10.07
N LEU A 128 4.24 -0.29 10.40
CA LEU A 128 2.83 -0.39 10.02
C LEU A 128 1.98 0.71 10.68
N HIS A 129 2.27 1.11 11.92
CA HIS A 129 1.61 2.27 12.54
C HIS A 129 1.94 3.59 11.82
N LEU A 130 3.20 3.79 11.43
CA LEU A 130 3.58 4.96 10.63
C LEU A 130 2.91 4.95 9.26
N GLN A 131 2.86 3.78 8.60
CA GLN A 131 2.13 3.60 7.34
C GLN A 131 0.65 3.93 7.50
N ALA A 132 0.00 3.50 8.58
CA ALA A 132 -1.41 3.82 8.82
C ALA A 132 -1.62 5.35 8.88
N GLY A 133 -0.71 6.09 9.52
CA GLY A 133 -0.75 7.56 9.54
C GLY A 133 -0.56 8.19 8.15
N VAL A 134 0.44 7.72 7.39
CA VAL A 134 0.72 8.21 6.02
C VAL A 134 -0.40 7.86 5.05
N LEU A 135 -1.02 6.68 5.20
CA LEU A 135 -2.13 6.21 4.38
C LEU A 135 -3.31 7.18 4.43
N LEU A 136 -3.54 7.86 5.56
CA LEU A 136 -4.61 8.88 5.67
C LEU A 136 -4.37 10.11 4.80
N LEU A 137 -3.11 10.45 4.51
CA LEU A 137 -2.79 11.60 3.66
C LEU A 137 -3.21 11.37 2.21
N ILE A 138 -3.17 10.12 1.74
CA ILE A 138 -3.51 9.76 0.35
C ILE A 138 -4.96 10.14 -0.03
N PRO A 139 -6.01 9.72 0.69
CA PRO A 139 -7.38 10.12 0.40
C PRO A 139 -7.63 11.62 0.69
N ILE A 140 -6.92 12.22 1.66
CA ILE A 140 -7.01 13.67 1.91
C ILE A 140 -6.56 14.46 0.68
N PHE A 141 -5.36 14.17 0.17
CA PHE A 141 -4.84 14.83 -1.02
C PHE A 141 -5.68 14.53 -2.27
N ALA A 142 -6.19 13.31 -2.40
CA ALA A 142 -7.12 12.95 -3.48
C ALA A 142 -8.41 13.80 -3.43
N ALA A 143 -8.99 13.98 -2.25
CA ALA A 143 -10.18 14.81 -2.05
C ALA A 143 -9.88 16.30 -2.29
N MET A 144 -8.74 16.82 -1.82
CA MET A 144 -8.30 18.19 -2.09
C MET A 144 -8.22 18.47 -3.60
N MET A 145 -7.52 17.59 -4.33
CA MET A 145 -7.42 17.68 -5.79
C MET A 145 -8.79 17.60 -6.47
N ALA A 146 -9.67 16.68 -6.04
CA ALA A 146 -11.00 16.53 -6.63
C ALA A 146 -11.88 17.79 -6.44
N ARG A 147 -11.55 18.64 -5.46
CA ARG A 147 -12.23 19.92 -5.21
C ARG A 147 -11.45 21.13 -5.73
N GLY A 148 -10.39 20.92 -6.52
CA GLY A 148 -9.60 21.98 -7.15
C GLY A 148 -8.57 22.66 -6.26
N TYR A 149 -8.32 22.17 -5.03
CA TYR A 149 -7.24 22.70 -4.19
C TYR A 149 -5.87 22.24 -4.69
N GLY A 150 -4.86 23.10 -4.54
CA GLY A 150 -3.46 22.79 -4.84
C GLY A 150 -2.95 23.24 -6.21
N ASN A 151 -3.80 23.87 -7.03
CA ASN A 151 -3.40 24.55 -8.28
C ASN A 151 -2.89 25.97 -8.01
#